data_AF-A0A5E4MCL5-F1
#
_entry.id   AF-A0A5E4MCL5-F1
#
_cell.length_a   1.000
_cell.length_b   1.000
_cell.length_c   1.000
_cell.angle_alpha   90.00
_cell.angle_beta   90.00
_cell.angle_gamma   90.00
#
_symmetry.space_group_name_H-M   'P 1'
#
loop_
_entity.id
_entity.type
_entity.pdbx_description
1 polymer ?
#
loop_
_entity_poly.entity_id
_entity_poly.type
_entity_poly.pdbx_seq_one_letter_code
_entity_poly.pdbx_strand_id
1 'polypeptide(L)'
;MADNIIMSSEKPSYTYLNTRFHRFHGYNLSLHDQDTVAHREMSFANAIVFSERSLSPGEVFLIEIESSENGWSGHIRLGLTQLDPDALQRGGHLLPQCAIPDMISNNTMGESWICTLTKHQAWYQANYLTKYFRLDGNHIFTSKGTFPTSILKSPCEDKMDILPTDVGSRVGVLYLPCGQNRAIMHFIINGEFVVPLSRTIPYNDGPIRAVIDVYGATKRVRIIQVYNGETSVNKYIILFL
;
A
#
# COMPACT_ATOMS: atom_id res chain seq x y z
N MET A 1 -2.97 60.04 -1.88
CA MET A 1 -2.98 58.74 -2.59
C MET A 1 -1.94 57.89 -1.92
N ALA A 2 -2.35 56.81 -1.28
CA ALA A 2 -1.46 55.79 -0.75
C ALA A 2 -1.79 54.50 -1.50
N ASP A 3 -0.82 53.99 -2.24
CA ASP A 3 -0.99 52.79 -3.04
C ASP A 3 -0.98 51.56 -2.13
N ASN A 4 -2.09 50.82 -2.12
CA ASN A 4 -2.19 49.53 -1.44
C ASN A 4 -1.46 48.47 -2.28
N ILE A 5 -0.27 48.06 -1.83
CA ILE A 5 0.43 46.90 -2.38
C ILE A 5 -0.26 45.64 -1.85
N ILE A 6 -1.03 44.97 -2.71
CA ILE A 6 -1.52 43.61 -2.45
C ILE A 6 -0.34 42.66 -2.67
N MET A 7 0.31 42.21 -1.60
CA MET A 7 1.19 41.05 -1.70
C MET A 7 0.32 39.79 -1.75
N SER A 8 0.20 39.20 -2.94
CA SER A 8 -0.34 37.84 -3.08
C SER A 8 0.63 36.88 -2.40
N SER A 9 0.26 36.32 -1.24
CA SER A 9 0.99 35.20 -0.67
C SER A 9 0.74 33.97 -1.53
N GLU A 10 1.67 33.64 -2.44
CA GLU A 10 1.71 32.32 -3.06
C GLU A 10 1.89 31.28 -1.94
N LYS A 11 0.85 30.48 -1.71
CA LYS A 11 0.94 29.33 -0.80
C LYS A 11 1.86 28.30 -1.46
N PRO A 12 2.83 27.72 -0.74
CA PRO A 12 3.63 26.64 -1.30
C PRO A 12 2.72 25.45 -1.63
N SER A 13 2.59 25.14 -2.91
CA SER A 13 1.95 23.93 -3.41
C SER A 13 2.83 22.75 -3.02
N TYR A 14 2.54 22.11 -1.88
CA TYR A 14 3.14 20.80 -1.61
C TYR A 14 2.50 19.79 -2.57
N THR A 15 3.11 19.59 -3.73
CA THR A 15 2.80 18.43 -4.58
C THR A 15 3.19 17.19 -3.79
N TYR A 16 2.22 16.44 -3.29
CA TYR A 16 2.47 15.10 -2.80
C TYR A 16 3.07 14.30 -3.96
N LEU A 17 4.31 13.88 -3.78
CA LEU A 17 5.00 13.06 -4.77
C LEU A 17 4.23 11.74 -4.89
N ASN A 18 3.95 11.33 -6.13
CA ASN A 18 3.31 10.05 -6.44
C ASN A 18 3.96 8.91 -5.65
N THR A 19 3.14 8.06 -5.06
CA THR A 19 3.57 6.77 -4.51
C THR A 19 4.04 5.90 -5.66
N ARG A 20 5.25 5.32 -5.51
CA ARG A 20 5.91 4.49 -6.53
C ARG A 20 6.37 3.16 -5.93
N PHE A 21 6.64 2.22 -6.81
CA PHE A 21 7.41 1.02 -6.52
C PHE A 21 8.90 1.34 -6.44
N HIS A 22 9.62 0.60 -5.61
CA HIS A 22 11.06 0.69 -5.49
C HIS A 22 11.75 0.04 -6.70
N ARG A 23 12.84 0.63 -7.18
CA ARG A 23 13.57 0.15 -8.37
C ARG A 23 14.37 -1.14 -8.14
N PHE A 24 14.67 -1.45 -6.89
CA PHE A 24 15.17 -2.78 -6.52
C PHE A 24 13.98 -3.74 -6.37
N HIS A 25 13.83 -4.65 -7.34
CA HIS A 25 12.74 -5.60 -7.44
C HIS A 25 13.23 -6.95 -8.01
N GLY A 26 12.34 -7.94 -8.05
CA GLY A 26 12.62 -9.28 -8.55
C GLY A 26 12.97 -9.29 -10.04
N TYR A 27 13.76 -10.28 -10.43
CA TYR A 27 14.34 -10.41 -11.77
C TYR A 27 13.30 -10.44 -12.91
N ASN A 28 12.13 -11.02 -12.66
CA ASN A 28 11.08 -11.14 -13.69
C ASN A 28 10.13 -9.94 -13.72
N LEU A 29 10.35 -8.89 -12.92
CA LEU A 29 9.53 -7.67 -12.97
C LEU A 29 10.17 -6.60 -13.84
N SER A 30 9.32 -5.85 -14.53
CA SER A 30 9.63 -4.56 -15.13
C SER A 30 8.70 -3.51 -14.53
N LEU A 31 9.22 -2.31 -14.31
CA LEU A 31 8.43 -1.17 -13.84
C LEU A 31 8.04 -0.26 -15.01
N HIS A 32 6.79 0.20 -15.01
CA HIS A 32 6.23 1.10 -16.03
C HIS A 32 5.50 2.29 -15.39
N ASP A 33 5.11 3.25 -16.22
CA ASP A 33 4.32 4.43 -15.84
C ASP A 33 4.92 5.17 -14.64
N GLN A 34 6.17 5.64 -14.79
CA GLN A 34 6.90 6.32 -13.72
C GLN A 34 7.00 5.49 -12.43
N ASP A 35 7.33 4.21 -12.58
CA ASP A 35 7.46 3.25 -11.48
C ASP A 35 6.15 3.03 -10.68
N THR A 36 4.98 3.29 -11.27
CA THR A 36 3.66 3.04 -10.63
C THR A 36 3.02 1.72 -11.04
N VAL A 37 3.61 1.02 -12.01
CA VAL A 37 3.14 -0.29 -12.48
C VAL A 37 4.26 -1.29 -12.37
N ALA A 38 3.95 -2.47 -11.82
CA ALA A 38 4.83 -3.62 -11.82
C ALA A 38 4.23 -4.70 -12.73
N HIS A 39 4.98 -5.09 -13.77
CA HIS A 39 4.59 -6.11 -14.73
C HIS A 39 5.57 -7.28 -14.68
N ARG A 40 5.08 -8.49 -14.44
CA ARG A 40 5.93 -9.68 -14.43
C ARG A 40 6.09 -10.21 -15.85
N GLU A 41 7.25 -10.01 -16.47
CA GLU A 41 7.50 -10.40 -17.86
C GLU A 41 7.46 -11.92 -18.06
N MET A 42 8.10 -12.69 -17.18
CA MET A 42 8.34 -14.12 -17.38
C MET A 42 7.97 -14.97 -16.15
N SER A 43 7.80 -16.28 -16.38
CA SER A 43 7.56 -17.30 -15.35
C SER A 43 6.35 -16.99 -14.46
N PHE A 44 6.29 -17.59 -13.27
CA PHE A 44 5.25 -17.40 -12.25
C PHE A 44 5.75 -16.72 -10.96
N ALA A 45 7.05 -16.44 -10.86
CA ALA A 45 7.73 -16.03 -9.64
C ALA A 45 8.92 -15.11 -9.95
N ASN A 46 9.80 -14.85 -8.96
CA ASN A 46 10.86 -13.84 -8.99
C ASN A 46 10.32 -12.43 -9.26
N ALA A 47 9.19 -12.10 -8.63
CA ALA A 47 8.43 -10.91 -8.94
C ALA A 47 8.05 -10.11 -7.68
N ILE A 48 9.01 -10.01 -6.76
CA ILE A 48 8.87 -9.25 -5.51
C ILE A 48 9.20 -7.77 -5.76
N VAL A 49 8.39 -6.86 -5.23
CA VAL A 49 8.61 -5.43 -5.31
C VAL A 49 8.17 -4.75 -4.01
N PHE A 50 8.78 -3.60 -3.71
CA PHE A 50 8.53 -2.83 -2.49
C PHE A 50 7.92 -1.47 -2.79
N SER A 51 7.30 -0.83 -1.81
CA SER A 51 7.05 0.61 -1.90
C SER A 51 8.37 1.39 -1.91
N GLU A 52 8.45 2.45 -2.71
CA GLU A 52 9.63 3.31 -2.81
C GLU A 52 9.95 3.98 -1.46
N ARG A 53 8.93 4.25 -0.66
CA ARG A 53 9.04 4.90 0.65
C ARG A 53 8.43 4.04 1.74
N SER A 54 8.88 4.26 2.97
CA SER A 54 8.22 3.71 4.15
C SER A 54 6.82 4.30 4.32
N LEU A 55 5.89 3.48 4.77
CA LEU A 55 4.55 3.88 5.14
C LEU A 55 4.57 4.46 6.55
N SER A 56 3.73 5.47 6.79
CA SER A 56 3.41 5.94 8.14
C SER A 56 2.26 5.14 8.76
N PRO A 57 2.05 5.15 10.09
CA PRO A 57 0.87 4.53 10.68
C PRO A 57 -0.43 5.10 10.08
N GLY A 58 -1.33 4.23 9.63
CA GLY A 58 -2.58 4.60 8.96
C GLY A 58 -2.43 5.06 7.50
N GLU A 59 -1.22 5.03 6.94
CA GLU A 59 -1.01 5.28 5.52
C GLU A 59 -1.46 4.06 4.69
N VAL A 60 -2.31 4.31 3.70
CA VAL A 60 -2.80 3.31 2.77
C VAL A 60 -1.86 3.21 1.56
N PHE A 61 -1.30 2.03 1.35
CA PHE A 61 -0.68 1.65 0.08
C PHE A 61 -1.66 0.79 -0.70
N LEU A 62 -2.19 1.30 -1.81
CA LEU A 62 -3.27 0.66 -2.58
C LEU A 62 -2.77 0.24 -3.97
N ILE A 63 -3.08 -0.99 -4.36
CA ILE A 63 -2.84 -1.49 -5.71
C ILE A 63 -4.14 -1.94 -6.40
N GLU A 64 -4.15 -1.93 -7.71
CA GLU A 64 -5.15 -2.54 -8.57
C GLU A 64 -4.51 -3.68 -9.37
N ILE A 65 -5.20 -4.82 -9.48
CA ILE A 65 -4.79 -5.94 -10.32
C ILE A 65 -5.19 -5.64 -11.76
N GLU A 66 -4.23 -5.31 -12.62
CA GLU A 66 -4.51 -4.91 -14.00
C GLU A 66 -4.61 -6.10 -14.96
N SER A 67 -3.91 -7.21 -14.68
CA SER A 67 -4.01 -8.40 -15.52
C SER A 67 -3.60 -9.68 -14.79
N SER A 68 -4.11 -10.79 -15.32
CA SER A 68 -3.77 -12.15 -14.95
C SER A 68 -3.27 -12.94 -16.17
N GLU A 69 -2.50 -13.99 -15.91
CA GLU A 69 -1.98 -14.90 -16.93
C GLU A 69 -2.59 -16.30 -16.73
N ASN A 70 -3.19 -16.83 -17.79
CA ASN A 70 -3.73 -18.19 -17.79
C ASN A 70 -2.58 -19.22 -17.77
N GLY A 71 -2.85 -20.40 -17.20
CA GLY A 71 -1.87 -21.49 -17.14
C GLY A 71 -0.98 -21.48 -15.89
N TRP A 72 -1.04 -20.42 -15.08
CA TRP A 72 -0.43 -20.39 -13.76
C TRP A 72 -1.48 -20.54 -12.65
N SER A 73 -1.11 -21.28 -11.60
CA SER A 73 -1.87 -21.36 -10.36
C SER A 73 -1.19 -20.53 -9.27
N GLY A 74 -1.92 -20.30 -8.18
CA GLY A 74 -1.44 -19.47 -7.08
C GLY A 74 -1.82 -18.00 -7.21
N HIS A 75 -1.61 -17.27 -6.12
CA HIS A 75 -2.16 -15.93 -5.95
C HIS A 75 -1.09 -14.93 -5.50
N ILE A 76 -1.32 -13.66 -5.84
CA ILE A 76 -0.55 -12.52 -5.35
C ILE A 76 -0.39 -12.56 -3.82
N ARG A 77 0.79 -12.18 -3.35
CA ARG A 77 1.03 -11.97 -1.92
C ARG A 77 1.28 -10.49 -1.65
N LEU A 78 0.74 -10.00 -0.55
CA LEU A 78 0.84 -8.61 -0.14
C LEU A 78 1.14 -8.55 1.35
N GLY A 79 1.89 -7.54 1.78
CA GLY A 79 2.24 -7.39 3.17
C GLY A 79 3.07 -6.16 3.47
N LEU A 80 3.69 -6.22 4.64
CA LEU A 80 4.59 -5.22 5.17
C LEU A 80 5.95 -5.84 5.48
N THR A 81 7.01 -5.03 5.43
CA THR A 81 8.37 -5.48 5.72
C THR A 81 9.21 -4.36 6.32
N GLN A 82 10.14 -4.73 7.19
CA GLN A 82 11.21 -3.87 7.69
C GLN A 82 12.49 -3.97 6.85
N LEU A 83 12.51 -4.81 5.82
CA LEU A 83 13.65 -4.90 4.90
C LEU A 83 13.84 -3.58 4.16
N ASP A 84 15.05 -3.05 4.19
CA ASP A 84 15.43 -1.88 3.41
C ASP A 84 15.95 -2.31 2.02
N PRO A 85 15.18 -2.12 0.93
CA PRO A 85 15.58 -2.53 -0.41
C PRO A 85 16.86 -1.82 -0.88
N ASP A 86 17.13 -0.60 -0.41
CA ASP A 86 18.38 0.10 -0.69
C ASP A 86 19.58 -0.59 -0.04
N ALA A 87 19.43 -1.07 1.19
CA ALA A 87 20.46 -1.85 1.88
C ALA A 87 20.69 -3.21 1.22
N LEU A 88 19.62 -3.90 0.82
CA LEU A 88 19.72 -5.16 0.07
C LEU A 88 20.49 -4.97 -1.25
N GLN A 89 20.16 -3.91 -2.00
CA GLN A 89 20.84 -3.59 -3.25
C GLN A 89 22.32 -3.25 -3.04
N ARG A 90 22.64 -2.39 -2.06
CA ARG A 90 24.05 -2.05 -1.73
C ARG A 90 24.86 -3.27 -1.29
N GLY A 91 24.23 -4.19 -0.56
CA GLY A 91 24.87 -5.43 -0.10
C GLY A 91 24.97 -6.52 -1.18
N GLY A 92 24.44 -6.29 -2.39
CA GLY A 92 24.44 -7.29 -3.46
C GLY A 92 23.57 -8.51 -3.18
N HIS A 93 22.60 -8.39 -2.27
CA HIS A 93 21.67 -9.47 -1.96
C HIS A 93 20.71 -9.69 -3.13
N LEU A 94 20.39 -10.96 -3.40
CA LEU A 94 19.33 -11.32 -4.32
C LEU A 94 18.02 -11.48 -3.57
N LEU A 95 16.90 -11.09 -4.20
CA LEU A 95 15.58 -11.39 -3.66
C LEU A 95 15.27 -12.88 -3.85
N PRO A 96 14.53 -13.50 -2.91
CA PRO A 96 14.09 -14.87 -3.07
C PRO A 96 13.13 -14.99 -4.26
N GLN A 97 12.94 -16.23 -4.73
CA GLN A 97 12.02 -16.50 -5.83
C GLN A 97 10.57 -16.18 -5.45
N CYS A 98 10.21 -16.40 -4.19
CA CYS A 98 8.88 -16.16 -3.63
C CYS A 98 9.02 -15.46 -2.29
N ALA A 99 8.07 -14.57 -1.96
CA ALA A 99 8.08 -13.90 -0.67
C ALA A 99 7.81 -14.86 0.50
N ILE A 100 6.94 -15.85 0.29
CA ILE A 100 6.60 -16.87 1.29
C ILE A 100 7.19 -18.22 0.84
N PRO A 101 7.92 -18.95 1.71
CA PRO A 101 8.14 -18.66 3.14
C PRO A 101 9.35 -17.75 3.43
N ASP A 102 10.23 -17.52 2.45
CA ASP A 102 11.61 -17.08 2.68
C ASP A 102 11.73 -15.71 3.38
N MET A 103 10.88 -14.73 3.03
CA MET A 103 10.90 -13.41 3.68
C MET A 103 10.25 -13.40 5.07
N ILE A 104 9.47 -14.43 5.40
CA ILE A 104 8.83 -14.57 6.72
C ILE A 104 9.73 -15.39 7.67
N SER A 105 10.49 -16.34 7.13
CA SER A 105 11.34 -17.22 7.93
C SER A 105 12.74 -16.65 8.20
N ASN A 106 13.26 -15.79 7.32
CA ASN A 106 14.59 -15.21 7.45
C ASN A 106 14.55 -13.76 7.97
N ASN A 107 14.73 -13.59 9.28
CA ASN A 107 14.67 -12.29 9.94
C ASN A 107 16.03 -11.60 10.08
N THR A 108 17.09 -12.08 9.40
CA THR A 108 18.46 -11.60 9.63
C THR A 108 18.64 -10.13 9.22
N MET A 109 17.81 -9.63 8.30
CA MET A 109 17.88 -8.25 7.79
C MET A 109 16.63 -7.42 8.11
N GLY A 110 15.65 -7.99 8.82
CA GLY A 110 14.36 -7.38 9.11
C GLY A 110 13.22 -8.39 9.05
N GLU A 111 12.12 -8.11 9.74
CA GLU A 111 10.94 -8.97 9.75
C GLU A 111 9.97 -8.59 8.61
N SER A 112 9.21 -9.57 8.12
CA SER A 112 8.14 -9.35 7.15
C SER A 112 6.84 -10.04 7.56
N TRP A 113 5.72 -9.36 7.29
CA TRP A 113 4.36 -9.82 7.54
C TRP A 113 3.63 -9.87 6.21
N ILE A 114 3.57 -11.05 5.59
CA ILE A 114 3.08 -11.22 4.23
C ILE A 114 1.96 -12.26 4.23
N CYS A 115 0.89 -11.99 3.49
CA CYS A 115 -0.22 -12.91 3.30
C CYS A 115 -0.44 -13.19 1.81
N THR A 116 -0.71 -14.45 1.48
CA THR A 116 -1.28 -14.81 0.19
C THR A 116 -2.73 -14.35 0.16
N LEU A 117 -3.13 -13.55 -0.83
CA LEU A 117 -4.53 -13.18 -1.02
C LEU A 117 -5.23 -14.33 -1.73
N THR A 118 -6.25 -14.93 -1.12
CA THR A 118 -7.02 -16.00 -1.76
C THR A 118 -8.47 -15.61 -1.94
N LYS A 119 -9.15 -16.25 -2.89
CA LYS A 119 -10.56 -16.00 -3.21
C LYS A 119 -11.52 -16.34 -2.05
N HIS A 120 -11.12 -17.25 -1.16
CA HIS A 120 -11.99 -17.83 -0.14
C HIS A 120 -11.44 -17.70 1.28
N GLN A 121 -10.56 -16.73 1.52
CA GLN A 121 -10.01 -16.53 2.86
C GLN A 121 -11.06 -15.96 3.80
N ALA A 122 -11.18 -16.56 4.99
CA ALA A 122 -11.96 -15.97 6.07
C ALA A 122 -11.22 -14.72 6.57
N TRP A 123 -11.86 -13.57 6.39
CA TRP A 123 -11.37 -12.28 6.82
C TRP A 123 -12.14 -11.81 8.04
N TYR A 124 -11.45 -11.29 9.05
CA TYR A 124 -12.12 -10.65 10.18
C TYR A 124 -12.40 -9.19 9.84
N GLN A 125 -13.66 -8.79 9.93
CA GLN A 125 -14.06 -7.40 9.73
C GLN A 125 -13.38 -6.49 10.76
N ALA A 126 -12.80 -5.40 10.29
CA ALA A 126 -12.09 -4.44 11.12
C ALA A 126 -13.03 -3.31 11.60
N ASN A 127 -14.09 -3.65 12.34
CA ASN A 127 -15.14 -2.71 12.74
C ASN A 127 -14.65 -1.58 13.68
N TYR A 128 -13.43 -1.68 14.21
CA TYR A 128 -12.82 -0.70 15.11
C TYR A 128 -12.02 0.40 14.40
N LEU A 129 -11.99 0.40 13.07
CA LEU A 129 -11.18 1.32 12.29
C LEU A 129 -11.64 2.77 12.34
N THR A 130 -12.89 3.02 12.74
CA THR A 130 -13.41 4.36 13.04
C THR A 130 -12.61 5.09 14.12
N LYS A 131 -11.80 4.37 14.91
CA LYS A 131 -10.85 4.97 15.87
C LYS A 131 -9.63 5.62 15.21
N TYR A 132 -9.26 5.17 14.00
CA TYR A 132 -8.06 5.61 13.28
C TYR A 132 -8.39 6.45 12.05
N PHE A 133 -9.55 6.21 11.47
CA PHE A 133 -10.06 6.95 10.32
C PHE A 133 -11.31 7.71 10.71
N ARG A 134 -11.28 9.03 10.51
CA ARG A 134 -12.52 9.81 10.52
C ARG A 134 -13.21 9.59 9.17
N LEU A 135 -14.45 9.15 9.24
CA LEU A 135 -15.35 9.06 8.10
C LEU A 135 -16.26 10.29 8.13
N ASP A 136 -16.37 10.99 6.99
CA ASP A 136 -17.32 12.09 6.80
C ASP A 136 -17.97 11.93 5.42
N GLY A 137 -19.23 11.49 5.42
CA GLY A 137 -19.92 11.04 4.21
C GLY A 137 -19.12 9.97 3.47
N ASN A 138 -18.73 10.28 2.22
CA ASN A 138 -17.96 9.38 1.36
C ASN A 138 -16.45 9.63 1.39
N HIS A 139 -15.92 10.31 2.42
CA HIS A 139 -14.50 10.61 2.52
C HIS A 139 -13.87 10.01 3.77
N ILE A 140 -12.65 9.50 3.61
CA ILE A 140 -11.77 9.04 4.69
C ILE A 140 -10.70 10.11 4.93
N PHE A 141 -10.55 10.50 6.19
CA PHE A 141 -9.52 11.43 6.66
C PHE A 141 -8.44 10.66 7.40
N THR A 142 -7.19 10.84 6.99
CA THR A 142 -6.00 10.28 7.64
C THR A 142 -5.02 11.40 8.01
N SER A 143 -4.01 11.06 8.80
CA SER A 143 -2.88 11.97 9.08
C SER A 143 -2.10 12.38 7.82
N LYS A 144 -2.19 11.59 6.74
CA LYS A 144 -1.48 11.83 5.47
C LYS A 144 -2.30 12.67 4.50
N GLY A 145 -3.63 12.61 4.56
CA GLY A 145 -4.53 13.37 3.70
C GLY A 145 -5.95 12.81 3.70
N THR A 146 -6.79 13.36 2.83
CA THR A 146 -8.18 12.96 2.64
C THR A 146 -8.37 12.31 1.27
N PHE A 147 -9.23 11.30 1.19
CA PHE A 147 -9.58 10.66 -0.07
C PHE A 147 -11.01 10.09 -0.06
N PRO A 148 -11.68 10.01 -1.21
CA PRO A 148 -13.02 9.44 -1.30
C PRO A 148 -12.99 7.91 -1.16
N THR A 149 -13.98 7.32 -0.51
CA THR A 149 -14.11 5.86 -0.33
C THR A 149 -14.22 5.11 -1.66
N SER A 150 -14.70 5.77 -2.72
CA SER A 150 -14.78 5.20 -4.07
C SER A 150 -13.41 4.83 -4.64
N ILE A 151 -12.32 5.48 -4.22
CA ILE A 151 -10.97 5.13 -4.69
C ILE A 151 -10.54 3.73 -4.24
N LEU A 152 -11.10 3.22 -3.14
CA LEU A 152 -10.80 1.90 -2.60
C LEU A 152 -11.51 0.77 -3.35
N LYS A 153 -12.50 1.09 -4.18
CA LYS A 153 -13.36 0.12 -4.88
C LYS A 153 -12.86 -0.13 -6.29
N SER A 154 -13.09 -1.34 -6.79
CA SER A 154 -12.89 -1.68 -8.20
C SER A 154 -13.58 -0.65 -9.11
N PRO A 155 -12.94 -0.22 -10.21
CA PRO A 155 -13.57 0.67 -11.19
C PRO A 155 -14.68 -0.02 -12.00
N CYS A 156 -14.74 -1.35 -11.98
CA CYS A 156 -15.79 -2.11 -12.65
C CYS A 156 -17.00 -2.22 -11.72
N GLU A 157 -17.96 -1.30 -11.87
CA GLU A 157 -19.20 -1.24 -11.07
C GLU A 157 -20.15 -2.42 -11.35
N ASP A 158 -20.02 -3.08 -12.50
CA ASP A 158 -20.93 -4.14 -12.95
C ASP A 158 -20.71 -5.50 -12.26
N LYS A 159 -19.60 -5.68 -11.53
CA LYS A 159 -19.32 -6.93 -10.80
C LYS A 159 -19.73 -6.79 -9.34
N MET A 160 -20.97 -7.17 -9.03
CA MET A 160 -21.45 -7.24 -7.64
C MET A 160 -20.55 -8.12 -6.74
N ASP A 161 -19.85 -9.11 -7.29
CA ASP A 161 -19.04 -10.08 -6.55
C ASP A 161 -17.60 -10.18 -7.05
N ILE A 162 -16.89 -9.05 -7.19
CA ILE A 162 -15.46 -9.10 -7.54
C ILE A 162 -14.64 -9.75 -6.42
N LEU A 163 -13.88 -10.80 -6.75
CA LEU A 163 -13.06 -11.50 -5.77
C LEU A 163 -11.73 -10.77 -5.54
N PRO A 164 -11.07 -10.98 -4.38
CA PRO A 164 -9.85 -10.25 -4.01
C PRO A 164 -8.72 -10.31 -5.05
N THR A 165 -8.64 -11.40 -5.82
CA THR A 165 -7.57 -11.64 -6.81
C THR A 165 -8.02 -11.45 -8.26
N ASP A 166 -9.24 -11.00 -8.51
CA ASP A 166 -9.74 -10.81 -9.88
C ASP A 166 -9.15 -9.54 -10.49
N VAL A 167 -9.06 -9.51 -11.82
CA VAL A 167 -8.67 -8.30 -12.56
C VAL A 167 -9.68 -7.17 -12.30
N GLY A 168 -9.17 -5.99 -11.96
CA GLY A 168 -9.92 -4.82 -11.48
C GLY A 168 -10.03 -4.73 -9.96
N SER A 169 -9.69 -5.80 -9.21
CA SER A 169 -9.72 -5.77 -7.75
C SER A 169 -8.70 -4.77 -7.22
N ARG A 170 -9.12 -3.95 -6.26
CA ARG A 170 -8.25 -3.05 -5.52
C ARG A 170 -7.95 -3.62 -4.15
N VAL A 171 -6.67 -3.82 -3.88
CA VAL A 171 -6.19 -4.36 -2.61
C VAL A 171 -5.14 -3.44 -2.03
N GLY A 172 -5.34 -3.01 -0.79
CA GLY A 172 -4.44 -2.12 -0.08
C GLY A 172 -3.94 -2.74 1.21
N VAL A 173 -2.78 -2.28 1.67
CA VAL A 173 -2.18 -2.65 2.95
C VAL A 173 -1.85 -1.41 3.75
N LEU A 174 -2.00 -1.52 5.07
CA LEU A 174 -1.63 -0.49 6.05
C LEU A 174 -1.34 -1.14 7.39
N TYR A 175 -0.79 -0.38 8.33
CA TYR A 175 -0.67 -0.79 9.73
C TYR A 175 -1.19 0.27 10.68
N LEU A 176 -1.75 -0.18 11.79
CA LEU A 176 -2.35 0.67 12.81
C LEU A 176 -1.80 0.33 14.20
N PRO A 177 -1.35 1.32 14.99
CA PRO A 177 -0.80 1.07 16.32
C PRO A 177 -1.81 0.37 17.23
N CYS A 178 -1.36 -0.62 17.99
CA CYS A 178 -2.14 -1.34 19.00
C CYS A 178 -1.31 -1.45 20.30
N GLY A 179 -1.52 -0.53 21.23
CA GLY A 179 -0.76 -0.51 22.49
C GLY A 179 0.69 -0.01 22.33
N GLN A 180 1.56 -0.41 23.27
CA GLN A 180 2.94 0.11 23.35
C GLN A 180 3.86 -0.52 22.31
N ASN A 181 4.35 0.29 21.37
CA ASN A 181 5.30 -0.10 20.32
C ASN A 181 4.89 -1.34 19.50
N ARG A 182 3.59 -1.54 19.28
CA ARG A 182 3.05 -2.60 18.45
C ARG A 182 2.00 -2.06 17.50
N ALA A 183 1.85 -2.69 16.35
CA ALA A 183 0.82 -2.39 15.37
C ALA A 183 0.23 -3.67 14.79
N ILE A 184 -0.97 -3.56 14.21
CA ILE A 184 -1.64 -4.63 13.46
C ILE A 184 -1.68 -4.23 11.99
N MET A 185 -1.28 -5.16 11.11
CA MET A 185 -1.48 -5.04 9.67
C MET A 185 -2.95 -5.22 9.32
N HIS A 186 -3.45 -4.37 8.43
CA HIS A 186 -4.79 -4.47 7.87
C HIS A 186 -4.69 -4.51 6.35
N PHE A 187 -5.67 -5.15 5.72
CA PHE A 187 -5.92 -5.00 4.30
C PHE A 187 -7.19 -4.19 4.04
N ILE A 188 -7.24 -3.61 2.85
CA ILE A 188 -8.44 -3.08 2.23
C ILE A 188 -8.67 -3.93 1.00
N ILE A 189 -9.84 -4.54 0.83
CA ILE A 189 -10.19 -5.34 -0.34
C ILE A 189 -11.48 -4.78 -0.91
N ASN A 190 -11.41 -4.13 -2.07
CA ASN A 190 -12.55 -3.55 -2.77
C ASN A 190 -13.44 -2.66 -1.88
N GLY A 191 -12.81 -1.86 -1.02
CA GLY A 191 -13.48 -0.95 -0.07
C GLY A 191 -13.74 -1.54 1.31
N GLU A 192 -13.64 -2.86 1.48
CA GLU A 192 -13.83 -3.51 2.76
C GLU A 192 -12.53 -3.63 3.53
N PHE A 193 -12.51 -3.17 4.77
CA PHE A 193 -11.34 -3.29 5.63
C PHE A 193 -11.36 -4.60 6.41
N VAL A 194 -10.25 -5.33 6.32
CA VAL A 194 -10.11 -6.66 6.89
C VAL A 194 -8.79 -6.83 7.61
N VAL A 195 -8.76 -7.78 8.54
CA VAL A 195 -7.54 -8.14 9.28
C VAL A 195 -7.12 -9.56 8.88
N PRO A 196 -5.88 -9.78 8.40
CA PRO A 196 -5.33 -11.13 8.31
C PRO A 196 -5.12 -11.71 9.73
N LEU A 197 -5.13 -13.04 9.87
CA LEU A 197 -4.74 -13.73 11.10
C LEU A 197 -3.43 -13.11 11.63
N SER A 198 -3.52 -12.36 12.73
CA SER A 198 -2.56 -11.30 13.02
C SER A 198 -1.39 -11.75 13.87
N ARG A 199 -0.19 -11.38 13.41
CA ARG A 199 0.99 -11.17 14.26
C ARG A 199 1.17 -9.67 14.46
N THR A 200 1.64 -9.27 15.64
CA THR A 200 1.92 -7.85 15.92
C THR A 200 3.22 -7.41 15.24
N ILE A 201 3.26 -6.15 14.84
CA ILE A 201 4.40 -5.51 14.16
C ILE A 201 5.08 -4.56 15.14
N PRO A 202 6.40 -4.67 15.39
CA PRO A 202 7.16 -3.72 16.20
C PRO A 202 7.49 -2.47 15.37
N TYR A 203 6.54 -1.54 15.28
CA TYR A 203 6.60 -0.47 14.27
C TYR A 203 7.53 0.71 14.58
N ASN A 204 8.09 0.83 15.78
CA ASN A 204 9.15 1.82 16.05
C ASN A 204 10.57 1.26 15.93
N ASP A 205 10.73 -0.03 15.62
CA ASP A 205 12.04 -0.67 15.53
C ASP A 205 12.73 -0.38 14.18
N GLY A 206 12.01 0.17 13.21
CA GLY A 206 12.55 0.56 11.90
C GLY A 206 11.47 1.01 10.91
N PRO A 207 11.88 1.54 9.74
CA PRO A 207 10.96 1.91 8.68
C PRO A 207 10.19 0.68 8.17
N ILE A 208 8.88 0.83 7.95
CA ILE A 208 8.03 -0.23 7.38
C ILE A 208 7.68 0.14 5.94
N ARG A 209 7.88 -0.77 5.00
CA ARG A 209 7.49 -0.63 3.59
C ARG A 209 6.39 -1.62 3.22
N ALA A 210 5.62 -1.31 2.19
CA ALA A 210 4.78 -2.32 1.55
C ALA A 210 5.66 -3.28 0.75
N VAL A 211 5.26 -4.55 0.71
CA VAL A 211 5.88 -5.59 -0.14
C VAL A 211 4.79 -6.34 -0.89
N ILE A 212 5.02 -6.52 -2.19
CA ILE A 212 4.13 -7.24 -3.11
C ILE A 212 4.96 -8.34 -3.77
N ASP A 213 4.40 -9.53 -3.87
CA ASP A 213 4.92 -10.60 -4.73
C ASP A 213 3.89 -10.87 -5.83
N VAL A 214 4.20 -10.42 -7.05
CA VAL A 214 3.35 -10.56 -8.26
C VAL A 214 3.44 -12.01 -8.75
N TYR A 215 2.81 -12.89 -7.98
CA TYR A 215 2.99 -14.33 -8.05
C TYR A 215 1.83 -15.04 -8.76
N GLY A 216 2.17 -16.19 -9.37
CA GLY A 216 1.20 -17.15 -9.88
C GLY A 216 0.38 -16.57 -11.03
N ALA A 217 -0.95 -16.62 -10.89
CA ALA A 217 -1.86 -16.12 -11.91
C ALA A 217 -1.83 -14.59 -12.07
N THR A 218 -1.38 -13.83 -11.08
CA THR A 218 -1.31 -12.36 -11.21
C THR A 218 -0.12 -11.95 -12.07
N LYS A 219 -0.35 -11.08 -13.06
CA LYS A 219 0.66 -10.68 -14.06
C LYS A 219 1.08 -9.22 -13.95
N ARG A 220 0.14 -8.33 -13.66
CA ARG A 220 0.40 -6.88 -13.60
C ARG A 220 -0.42 -6.23 -12.49
N VAL A 221 0.23 -5.31 -11.76
CA VAL A 221 -0.41 -4.49 -10.73
C VAL A 221 -0.04 -3.03 -10.89
N ARG A 222 -0.95 -2.13 -10.53
CA ARG A 222 -0.76 -0.67 -10.54
C ARG A 222 -0.96 -0.09 -9.15
N ILE A 223 -0.12 0.85 -8.73
CA ILE A 223 -0.39 1.69 -7.56
C ILE A 223 -1.49 2.69 -7.87
N ILE A 224 -2.51 2.70 -7.03
CA ILE A 224 -3.55 3.73 -7.02
C ILE A 224 -3.10 4.88 -6.11
N GLN A 225 -3.08 6.09 -6.67
CA GLN A 225 -2.62 7.29 -5.95
C GLN A 225 -3.68 7.77 -4.97
N VAL A 226 -3.67 7.23 -3.75
CA VAL A 226 -4.69 7.51 -2.72
C VAL A 226 -4.73 8.98 -2.29
N TYR A 227 -3.56 9.61 -2.14
CA TYR A 227 -3.44 10.93 -1.51
C TYR A 227 -3.21 12.09 -2.48
N ASN A 228 -3.30 11.84 -3.79
CA ASN A 228 -3.09 12.85 -4.80
C ASN A 228 -4.44 13.30 -5.34
N GLY A 229 -5.01 14.37 -4.76
CA GLY A 229 -6.23 14.92 -5.34
C GLY A 229 -7.11 15.86 -4.53
N GLU A 230 -6.77 16.35 -3.33
CA GLU A 230 -7.52 17.46 -2.71
C GLU A 230 -6.80 18.02 -1.47
N THR A 231 -6.14 19.17 -1.59
CA THR A 231 -5.72 19.95 -0.42
C THR A 231 -6.81 20.94 -0.03
N SER A 232 -7.80 20.48 0.72
CA SER A 232 -8.68 21.35 1.51
C SER A 232 -8.46 21.09 2.99
N VAL A 233 -7.21 21.30 3.47
CA VAL A 233 -6.96 21.39 4.91
C VAL A 233 -7.02 22.86 5.30
N ASN A 234 -8.19 23.32 5.73
CA ASN A 234 -8.28 24.47 6.62
C ASN A 234 -7.51 24.11 7.91
N LYS A 235 -6.27 24.57 8.02
CA LYS A 235 -5.56 24.58 9.30
C LYS A 235 -6.27 25.60 10.19
N TYR A 236 -7.12 25.14 11.11
CA TYR A 236 -7.41 25.93 12.30
C TYR A 236 -6.12 25.97 13.12
N ILE A 237 -5.41 27.09 13.04
CA ILE A 237 -4.40 27.45 14.02
C ILE A 237 -5.19 27.78 15.30
N ILE A 238 -5.17 26.88 16.28
CA ILE A 238 -5.53 27.24 17.65
C ILE A 238 -4.36 28.05 18.19
N LEU A 239 -4.47 29.38 18.13
CA LEU A 239 -3.65 30.28 18.93
C LEU A 239 -4.25 30.27 20.34
N PHE A 240 -3.53 29.68 21.30
CA PHE A 240 -3.73 30.03 22.70
C PHE A 240 -3.14 31.44 22.91
N LEU A 241 -3.99 32.40 23.25
CA LEU A 241 -3.59 33.62 23.95
C LEU A 241 -3.68 33.37 25.45
#